data_AF-A0A956U9G1-F1
#
_entry.id   AF-A0A956U9G1-F1
#
_cell.length_a   1.000
_cell.length_b   1.000
_cell.length_c   1.000
_cell.angle_alpha   90.00
_cell.angle_beta   90.00
_cell.angle_gamma   90.00
#
_symmetry.space_group_name_H-M   'P 1'
#
loop_
_entity.id
_entity.type
_entity.pdbx_description
1 polymer ?
#
loop_
_entity_poly.entity_id
_entity_poly.type
_entity_poly.pdbx_seq_one_letter_code
_entity_poly.pdbx_strand_id
1 'polypeptide(L)' 'MAQWSLEDALKECLADDGKIDKYEARVIREFIMADGIVSEDEKRFLEKALENNNFDDQAMELLSGVLLRSKQG' A
#
# COMPACT_ATOMS: atom_id res chain seq x y z
N MET A 1 -16.40 10.03 -12.30
CA MET A 1 -15.51 8.86 -12.28
C MET A 1 -14.77 8.96 -10.96
N ALA A 2 -15.04 8.06 -9.99
CA ALA A 2 -14.36 8.14 -8.70
C ALA A 2 -12.87 7.86 -8.93
N GLN A 3 -12.03 8.86 -8.68
CA GLN A 3 -10.60 8.68 -8.51
C GLN A 3 -10.45 7.89 -7.21
N TRP A 4 -10.39 6.56 -7.29
CA TRP A 4 -10.10 5.76 -6.11
C TRP A 4 -8.61 5.94 -5.81
N SER A 5 -8.31 6.62 -4.70
CA SER A 5 -6.95 6.84 -4.23
C SER A 5 -6.44 5.59 -3.51
N LEU A 6 -5.12 5.40 -3.49
CA LEU A 6 -4.50 4.30 -2.77
C LEU A 6 -4.88 4.26 -1.30
N GLU A 7 -4.99 5.43 -0.66
CA GLU A 7 -5.44 5.55 0.72
C GLU A 7 -6.82 4.94 0.95
N ASP A 8 -7.77 5.10 0.03
CA ASP A 8 -9.10 4.52 0.14
C ASP A 8 -9.03 2.99 -0.02
N ALA A 9 -8.25 2.49 -0.97
CA ALA A 9 -8.06 1.05 -1.16
C ALA A 9 -7.40 0.39 0.07
N LEU A 10 -6.37 1.02 0.62
CA LEU A 10 -5.68 0.58 1.84
C LEU A 10 -6.61 0.65 3.06
N LYS A 11 -7.40 1.73 3.20
CA LYS A 11 -8.37 1.88 4.28
C LYS A 11 -9.48 0.84 4.20
N GLU A 12 -9.97 0.52 3.01
CA GLU A 12 -11.00 -0.53 2.83
C GLU A 12 -10.44 -1.90 3.24
N CYS A 13 -9.24 -2.29 2.78
CA CYS A 13 -8.59 -3.54 3.22
C CYS A 13 -8.36 -3.58 4.74
N LEU A 14 -7.84 -2.49 5.32
CA LEU A 14 -7.63 -2.41 6.77
C LEU A 14 -8.93 -2.35 7.56
N ALA A 15 -10.03 -1.86 6.98
CA ALA A 15 -11.33 -1.77 7.64
C ALA A 15 -12.05 -3.13 7.68
N ASP A 16 -11.77 -4.03 6.74
CA ASP A 16 -12.47 -5.31 6.60
C ASP A 16 -11.90 -6.38 7.55
N ASP A 17 -10.59 -6.68 7.47
CA ASP A 17 -9.94 -7.72 8.29
C ASP A 17 -8.99 -7.14 9.37
N GLY A 18 -8.68 -5.84 9.29
CA GLY A 18 -7.67 -5.23 10.16
C GLY A 18 -6.25 -5.67 9.81
N LYS A 19 -6.07 -6.46 8.73
CA LYS A 19 -4.77 -6.87 8.21
C LYS A 19 -4.78 -6.83 6.70
N ILE A 20 -3.59 -6.63 6.13
CA ILE A 20 -3.35 -6.67 4.70
C ILE A 20 -2.54 -7.92 4.39
N ASP A 21 -3.18 -8.81 3.63
CA ASP A 21 -2.57 -10.02 3.13
C ASP A 21 -1.75 -9.78 1.85
N LYS A 22 -0.95 -10.77 1.47
CA LYS A 22 -0.20 -10.77 0.22
C LYS A 22 -1.06 -10.47 -1.02
N TYR A 23 -2.30 -10.95 -1.04
CA TYR A 23 -3.19 -10.75 -2.19
C TYR A 23 -3.60 -9.29 -2.33
N GLU A 24 -4.03 -8.68 -1.23
CA GLU A 24 -4.40 -7.26 -1.17
C GLU A 24 -3.18 -6.37 -1.46
N ALA A 25 -2.03 -6.69 -0.87
CA ALA A 25 -0.78 -6.00 -1.15
C ALA A 25 -0.37 -6.10 -2.63
N ARG A 26 -0.66 -7.21 -3.32
CA ARG A 26 -0.45 -7.32 -4.77
C ARG A 26 -1.38 -6.41 -5.55
N VAL A 27 -2.67 -6.37 -5.19
CA VAL A 27 -3.65 -5.50 -5.85
C VAL A 27 -3.25 -4.03 -5.68
N ILE A 28 -2.93 -3.62 -4.44
CA ILE A 28 -2.44 -2.29 -4.09
C ILE A 28 -1.18 -1.97 -4.88
N ARG A 29 -0.19 -2.89 -4.91
CA ARG A 29 1.05 -2.72 -5.69
C ARG A 29 0.78 -2.56 -7.18
N GLU A 30 -0.10 -3.36 -7.78
CA GLU A 30 -0.44 -3.25 -9.20
C GLU A 30 -1.16 -1.93 -9.49
N PHE A 31 -1.99 -1.46 -8.57
CA PHE A 31 -2.65 -0.16 -8.66
C PHE A 31 -1.64 1.01 -8.60
N ILE A 32 -0.70 0.97 -7.66
CA ILE A 32 0.41 1.94 -7.58
C ILE A 32 1.28 1.87 -8.82
N MET A 33 1.61 0.67 -9.30
CA MET A 33 2.42 0.50 -10.50
C MET A 33 1.68 0.96 -11.76
N ALA A 34 0.35 0.95 -11.77
CA ALA A 34 -0.47 1.49 -12.85
C ALA A 34 -0.46 3.02 -12.88
N ASP A 35 -0.49 3.68 -11.70
CA ASP A 35 -0.39 5.14 -11.60
C ASP A 35 1.09 5.63 -11.69
N GLY A 36 2.03 4.76 -11.31
CA GLY A 36 3.48 4.97 -11.39
C GLY A 36 4.05 5.88 -10.30
N ILE A 37 3.21 6.43 -9.42
CA ILE A 37 3.59 7.45 -8.44
C ILE A 37 3.13 6.99 -7.06
N VAL A 38 4.05 7.02 -6.08
CA VAL A 38 3.69 6.98 -4.66
C VAL A 38 3.89 8.37 -4.10
N SER A 39 2.80 9.01 -3.72
CA SER A 39 2.77 10.31 -3.07
C SER A 39 3.34 10.21 -1.64
N GLU A 40 3.77 11.34 -1.10
CA GLU A 40 4.29 11.39 0.28
C GLU A 40 3.25 10.96 1.31
N ASP A 41 1.97 11.30 1.11
CA ASP A 41 0.87 10.85 1.96
C ASP A 41 0.69 9.33 1.95
N GLU A 42 0.75 8.70 0.77
CA GLU A 42 0.65 7.24 0.59
C GLU A 42 1.81 6.52 1.29
N LYS A 43 3.01 7.09 1.16
CA LYS A 43 4.21 6.58 1.82
C LYS A 43 4.09 6.65 3.33
N ARG A 44 3.65 7.80 3.85
CA ARG A 44 3.44 8.00 5.29
C ARG A 44 2.35 7.10 5.83
N PHE A 45 1.32 6.81 5.02
CA PHE A 45 0.27 5.87 5.37
C PHE A 45 0.78 4.43 5.45
N LEU A 46 1.58 4.00 4.46
CA LEU A 46 2.24 2.69 4.46
C LEU A 46 3.19 2.54 5.66
N GLU A 47 4.03 3.54 5.95
CA GLU A 47 4.92 3.53 7.12
C GLU A 47 4.13 3.40 8.42
N LYS A 48 3.04 4.15 8.57
CA LYS A 48 2.17 4.07 9.75
C LYS A 48 1.49 2.71 9.87
N ALA A 49 1.00 2.14 8.77
CA ALA A 49 0.36 0.84 8.80
C ALA A 49 1.39 -0.30 9.07
N LEU A 50 2.64 -0.14 8.61
CA LEU A 50 3.76 -1.05 8.91
C LEU A 50 4.12 -1.00 10.40
N GLU A 51 4.11 0.18 11.00
CA GLU A 51 4.32 0.37 12.44
C GLU A 51 3.24 -0.30 13.29
N ASN A 52 1.99 -0.33 12.82
CA ASN A 52 0.89 -0.99 13.54
C ASN A 52 0.84 -2.52 13.36
N ASN A 53 1.79 -3.11 12.62
CA ASN A 53 1.88 -4.57 12.41
C ASN A 53 0.63 -5.17 11.74
N ASN A 54 -0.10 -4.36 10.96
CA ASN A 54 -1.29 -4.79 10.22
C ASN A 54 -0.96 -5.42 8.86
N PHE A 55 0.32 -5.68 8.56
CA PHE A 55 0.71 -6.34 7.32
C PHE A 55 1.27 -7.71 7.62
N ASP A 56 0.92 -8.68 6.78
CA ASP A 56 1.63 -9.94 6.76
C ASP A 56 3.07 -9.73 6.25
N ASP A 57 4.02 -10.58 6.66
CA ASP A 57 5.43 -10.46 6.28
C ASP A 57 5.59 -10.36 4.74
N GLN A 58 4.76 -11.11 4.01
CA GLN A 58 4.77 -11.09 2.54
C GLN A 58 4.21 -9.79 1.96
N ALA A 59 3.21 -9.18 2.61
CA ALA A 59 2.65 -7.90 2.20
C ALA A 59 3.65 -6.76 2.44
N MET A 60 4.33 -6.79 3.59
CA MET A 60 5.39 -5.84 3.93
C MET A 60 6.54 -5.87 2.93
N GLU A 61 7.02 -7.05 2.55
CA GLU A 61 8.09 -7.18 1.55
C GLU A 61 7.69 -6.56 0.19
N LEU A 62 6.46 -6.85 -0.26
CA LEU A 62 5.93 -6.33 -1.52
C LEU A 62 5.81 -4.80 -1.52
N LEU A 63 5.20 -4.24 -0.47
CA LEU A 63 4.93 -2.80 -0.39
C LEU A 63 6.19 -1.98 -0.09
N SER A 64 7.09 -2.50 0.75
CA SER A 64 8.41 -1.90 1.00
C SER A 64 9.23 -1.81 -0.30
N GLY A 65 9.17 -2.85 -1.14
CA GLY A 65 9.80 -2.86 -2.46
C GLY A 65 9.23 -1.83 -3.45
N VAL A 66 7.99 -1.36 -3.25
CA VAL A 66 7.37 -0.27 -4.03
C VAL A 66 7.86 1.08 -3.52
N LEU A 67 7.89 1.29 -2.20
CA LEU A 67 8.37 2.52 -1.57
C LEU A 67 9.85 2.83 -1.87
N LEU A 68 10.69 1.79 -1.90
CA LEU A 68 12.11 1.91 -2.25
C LEU A 68 12.29 2.30 -3.72
N ARG A 69 11.47 1.75 -4.62
CA ARG A 69 11.59 1.98 -6.06
C ARG A 69 11.10 3.37 -6.46
N SER A 70 10.09 3.91 -5.77
CA SER A 70 9.58 5.27 -5.99
C SER A 70 10.59 6.37 -5.62
N LYS A 71 11.63 6.09 -4.82
CA LYS A 71 12.69 7.08 -4.49
C LYS A 71 13.72 7.29 -5.61
N GLN A 72 13.67 6.52 -6.70
CA GLN A 72 14.67 6.52 -7.78
C GLN A 72 14.20 7.24 -9.06
N GLY A 73 13.06 7.94 -9.03
CA GLY A 73 12.52 8.73 -10.14
C GLY A 73 12.72 10.23 -9.95
#